data_AF-A0A7S1BD54-F1
#
_entry.id   AF-A0A7S1BD54-F1
#
_cell.length_a   1.000
_cell.length_b   1.000
_cell.length_c   1.000
_cell.angle_alpha   90.00
_cell.angle_beta   90.00
_cell.angle_gamma   90.00
#
_symmetry.space_group_name_H-M   'P 1'
#
loop_
_entity.id
_entity.type
_entity.pdbx_description
1 polymer ?
#
loop_
_entity_poly.entity_id
_entity_poly.type
_entity_poly.pdbx_seq_one_letter_code
_entity_poly.pdbx_strand_id
1 'polypeptide(L)'
;MASNDVPPVPVSPTAEYLPRPVRLVHIGFCGLDDSVSPNHVGAVLSSYPFVEFGILFRPECEGSPRYASKDHVGRICDVVQAVRVHQKKQSKCGSGKDILSG
;
A
#
# COMPACT_ATOMS: atom_id res chain seq x y z
N MET A 1 -42.60 -30.95 -17.34
CA MET A 1 -41.59 -30.83 -16.26
C MET A 1 -41.72 -29.43 -15.69
N ALA A 2 -42.29 -29.26 -14.50
CA ALA A 2 -42.46 -27.94 -13.88
C ALA A 2 -41.14 -27.51 -13.21
N SER A 3 -40.65 -26.32 -13.54
CA SER A 3 -39.48 -25.70 -12.93
C SER A 3 -39.84 -25.32 -11.49
N ASN A 4 -39.18 -25.94 -10.50
CA ASN A 4 -39.28 -25.55 -9.11
C ASN A 4 -38.33 -24.38 -8.85
N ASP A 5 -38.71 -23.19 -9.32
CA ASP A 5 -38.05 -21.95 -8.91
C ASP A 5 -38.48 -21.60 -7.49
N VAL A 6 -37.68 -22.05 -6.51
CA VAL A 6 -37.82 -21.60 -5.12
C VAL A 6 -37.35 -20.15 -5.08
N PRO A 7 -38.21 -19.19 -4.70
CA PRO A 7 -37.79 -17.80 -4.60
C PRO A 7 -36.68 -17.68 -3.54
N PRO A 8 -35.64 -16.86 -3.77
CA PRO A 8 -34.59 -16.67 -2.79
C PRO A 8 -35.20 -16.10 -1.52
N VAL A 9 -35.00 -16.81 -0.41
CA VAL A 9 -35.44 -16.35 0.91
C VAL A 9 -34.66 -15.06 1.22
N PRO A 10 -35.33 -13.96 1.58
CA PRO A 10 -34.64 -12.76 2.02
C PRO A 10 -33.88 -13.08 3.31
N VAL A 11 -32.55 -13.18 3.22
CA VAL A 11 -31.70 -13.17 4.41
C VAL A 11 -31.67 -11.74 4.93
N SER A 12 -32.68 -11.37 5.73
CA SER A 12 -32.58 -10.17 6.56
C SER A 12 -31.26 -10.23 7.32
N PRO A 13 -30.40 -9.19 7.28
CA PRO A 13 -29.20 -9.16 8.09
C PRO A 13 -29.63 -9.26 9.55
N THR A 14 -29.47 -10.42 10.18
CA THR A 14 -29.61 -10.55 11.62
C THR A 14 -28.52 -9.70 12.27
N ALA A 15 -28.85 -9.04 13.38
CA ALA A 15 -27.93 -8.16 14.13
C ALA A 15 -26.61 -8.84 14.57
N GLU A 16 -26.51 -10.16 14.41
CA GLU A 16 -25.32 -10.97 14.66
C GLU A 16 -24.22 -10.86 13.58
N TYR A 17 -24.51 -10.24 12.42
CA TYR A 17 -23.51 -9.97 11.37
C TYR A 17 -23.09 -8.50 11.36
N LEU A 18 -22.74 -7.93 12.51
CA LEU A 18 -21.87 -6.76 12.50
C LEU A 18 -20.44 -7.27 12.35
N PRO A 19 -19.79 -7.10 11.18
CA PRO A 19 -18.43 -7.55 11.00
C PRO A 19 -17.56 -6.87 12.06
N ARG A 20 -16.73 -7.66 12.73
CA ARG A 20 -15.78 -7.12 13.71
C ARG A 20 -14.94 -6.04 13.01
N PRO A 21 -14.62 -4.93 13.69
CA PRO A 21 -13.75 -3.90 13.12
C PRO A 21 -12.46 -4.54 12.60
N VAL A 22 -12.19 -4.38 11.29
CA VAL A 22 -10.96 -4.87 10.67
C VAL A 22 -9.92 -3.77 10.78
N ARG A 23 -8.76 -4.09 11.36
CA ARG A 23 -7.63 -3.16 11.42
C ARG A 23 -6.81 -3.29 10.15
N LEU A 24 -6.68 -2.20 9.40
CA LEU A 24 -5.76 -2.14 8.27
C LEU A 24 -4.32 -2.20 8.77
N VAL A 25 -3.59 -3.23 8.34
CA VAL A 25 -2.19 -3.43 8.72
C VAL A 25 -1.22 -3.02 7.62
N HIS A 26 -1.61 -3.22 6.37
CA HIS A 26 -0.78 -2.98 5.19
C HIS A 26 -1.64 -2.59 3.99
N ILE A 27 -1.10 -1.75 3.11
CA ILE A 27 -1.66 -1.45 1.78
C ILE A 27 -0.57 -1.73 0.75
N GLY A 28 -0.90 -2.50 -0.30
CA GLY A 28 0.00 -2.73 -1.42
C GLY A 28 -0.51 -2.10 -2.72
N PHE A 29 0.31 -1.30 -3.38
CA PHE A 29 0.08 -0.83 -4.75
C PHE A 29 0.90 -1.70 -5.71
N CYS A 30 0.26 -2.40 -6.63
CA CYS A 30 0.94 -3.34 -7.54
C CYS A 30 0.90 -2.84 -8.99
N GLY A 31 1.99 -3.07 -9.72
CA GLY A 31 2.13 -2.64 -11.11
C GLY A 31 2.65 -1.22 -11.21
N LEU A 32 3.61 -0.87 -10.35
CA LEU A 32 4.35 0.38 -10.48
C LEU A 32 5.12 0.37 -11.82
N ASP A 33 4.90 1.41 -12.63
CA ASP A 33 5.50 1.61 -13.94
C ASP A 33 6.00 3.04 -14.09
N ASP A 34 6.57 3.35 -15.26
CA ASP A 34 7.23 4.62 -15.56
C ASP A 34 6.30 5.83 -15.55
N SER A 35 4.98 5.65 -15.51
CA SER A 35 4.02 6.75 -15.38
C SER A 35 3.98 7.35 -13.97
N VAL A 36 4.49 6.64 -12.96
CA VAL A 36 4.48 7.08 -11.57
C VAL A 36 5.79 7.78 -11.22
N SER A 37 5.73 9.01 -10.72
CA SER A 37 6.94 9.72 -10.27
C SER A 37 7.60 9.01 -9.06
N PRO A 38 8.93 8.76 -9.10
CA PRO A 38 9.66 8.21 -7.94
C PRO A 38 9.52 9.07 -6.69
N ASN A 39 9.44 10.39 -6.83
CA ASN A 39 9.24 11.31 -5.69
C ASN A 39 7.88 11.13 -5.02
N HIS A 40 6.83 10.79 -5.79
CA HIS A 40 5.51 10.48 -5.21
C HIS A 40 5.56 9.18 -4.41
N VAL A 41 6.28 8.16 -4.90
CA VAL A 41 6.52 6.92 -4.15
C VAL A 41 7.21 7.24 -2.81
N GLY A 42 8.26 8.07 -2.84
CA GLY A 42 8.95 8.51 -1.63
C GLY A 42 8.06 9.26 -0.65
N ALA A 43 7.23 10.20 -1.13
CA ALA A 43 6.29 10.94 -0.30
C ALA A 43 5.28 10.01 0.38
N VAL A 44 4.68 9.07 -0.36
CA VAL A 44 3.74 8.09 0.20
C VAL A 44 4.41 7.22 1.26
N LEU A 45 5.61 6.68 0.98
CA LEU A 45 6.34 5.84 1.94
C LEU A 45 6.79 6.61 3.19
N SER A 46 7.07 7.90 3.06
CA SER A 46 7.40 8.76 4.19
C SER A 46 6.20 9.03 5.09
N SER A 47 5.02 9.24 4.50
CA SER A 47 3.79 9.53 5.24
C SER A 47 3.08 8.29 5.78
N TYR A 48 3.19 7.16 5.08
CA TYR A 48 2.46 5.93 5.37
C TYR A 48 3.41 4.71 5.42
N PRO A 49 4.06 4.44 6.56
CA PRO A 49 5.04 3.35 6.67
C PRO A 49 4.48 1.93 6.46
N PHE A 50 3.16 1.77 6.44
CA PHE A 50 2.47 0.51 6.18
C PHE A 50 2.15 0.28 4.69
N VAL A 51 2.50 1.24 3.82
CA VAL A 51 2.33 1.12 2.37
C VAL A 51 3.52 0.43 1.74
N GLU A 52 3.25 -0.41 0.74
CA GLU A 52 4.24 -1.07 -0.09
C GLU A 52 3.92 -0.88 -1.59
N PHE A 53 4.96 -0.90 -2.41
CA PHE A 53 4.85 -0.81 -3.87
C PHE A 53 5.47 -2.05 -4.52
N GLY A 54 4.66 -2.77 -5.30
CA GLY A 54 5.05 -3.94 -6.07
C GLY A 54 5.43 -3.58 -7.51
N ILE A 55 6.61 -4.02 -7.92
CA ILE A 55 7.14 -3.87 -9.28
C ILE A 55 7.07 -5.23 -9.98
N LEU A 56 6.51 -5.27 -11.18
CA LEU A 56 6.40 -6.49 -11.98
C LEU A 56 7.60 -6.62 -12.92
N PHE A 57 8.28 -7.76 -12.87
CA PHE A 57 9.39 -8.08 -13.77
C PHE A 57 8.91 -8.99 -14.90
N ARG A 58 8.85 -8.44 -16.10
CA ARG A 58 8.61 -9.18 -17.34
C ARG A 58 9.44 -8.50 -18.44
N PRO A 59 10.62 -9.04 -18.82
CA PRO A 59 11.54 -8.38 -19.74
C PRO A 59 10.88 -7.96 -21.07
N GLU A 60 10.01 -8.80 -21.62
CA GLU A 60 9.28 -8.54 -22.86
C GLU A 60 8.24 -7.41 -22.77
N CYS A 61 7.96 -6.93 -21.56
CA CYS A 61 7.00 -5.86 -21.30
C CYS A 61 7.65 -4.66 -20.59
N GLU A 62 8.98 -4.62 -20.49
CA GLU A 62 9.70 -3.53 -19.83
C GLU A 62 9.32 -2.16 -20.40
N GLY A 63 8.96 -1.21 -19.53
CA GLY A 63 8.53 0.15 -19.91
C GLY A 63 7.08 0.26 -20.38
N SER A 64 6.34 -0.84 -20.45
CA SER A 64 4.91 -0.84 -20.76
C SER A 64 4.05 -0.65 -19.50
N PRO A 65 2.74 -0.32 -19.62
CA PRO A 65 1.87 -0.16 -18.47
C PRO A 65 1.94 -1.37 -17.53
N ARG A 66 2.09 -1.10 -16.24
CA ARG A 66 2.31 -2.04 -15.12
C ARG A 66 3.70 -2.66 -15.01
N TYR A 67 4.62 -2.39 -15.92
CA TYR A 67 5.96 -3.00 -15.97
C TYR A 67 7.04 -1.91 -16.09
N ALA A 68 7.62 -1.51 -14.96
CA ALA A 68 8.67 -0.50 -14.92
C ALA A 68 9.89 -0.86 -15.78
N SER A 69 10.52 0.16 -16.39
CA SER A 69 11.85 0.06 -16.97
C SER A 69 12.91 -0.12 -15.90
N LYS A 70 14.05 -0.73 -16.24
CA LYS A 70 15.18 -0.89 -15.31
C LYS A 70 15.66 0.45 -14.75
N ASP A 71 15.71 1.48 -15.60
CA ASP A 71 16.09 2.83 -15.20
C ASP A 71 15.09 3.42 -14.21
N HIS A 72 13.80 3.12 -14.38
CA HIS A 72 12.77 3.53 -13.43
C HIS A 72 12.89 2.81 -12.09
N VAL A 73 13.13 1.49 -12.10
CA VAL A 73 13.40 0.71 -10.89
C VAL A 73 14.61 1.27 -10.13
N GLY A 74 15.69 1.63 -10.82
CA GLY A 74 16.86 2.27 -10.22
C GLY A 74 16.50 3.56 -9.48
N ARG A 75 15.77 4.47 -10.14
CA ARG A 75 15.31 5.73 -9.53
C ARG A 75 14.40 5.52 -8.31
N ILE A 76 13.52 4.52 -8.35
CA ILE A 76 12.68 4.15 -7.20
C ILE A 76 13.55 3.67 -6.04
N CYS A 77 14.53 2.80 -6.30
CA CYS A 77 15.44 2.29 -5.27
C CYS A 77 16.18 3.43 -4.56
N ASP A 78 16.69 4.41 -5.30
CA ASP A 78 17.38 5.58 -4.73
C ASP A 78 16.48 6.36 -3.75
N VAL A 79 15.23 6.61 -4.15
CA VAL A 79 14.25 7.31 -3.30
C VAL A 79 13.88 6.48 -2.07
N VAL A 80 13.63 5.18 -2.23
CA VAL A 80 13.28 4.28 -1.12
C VAL A 80 14.42 4.22 -0.10
N GLN A 81 15.67 4.17 -0.55
CA GLN A 81 16.84 4.22 0.33
C GLN A 81 16.90 5.54 1.10
N ALA A 82 16.72 6.67 0.43
CA ALA A 82 16.71 7.98 1.08
C ALA A 82 15.64 8.06 2.19
N VAL A 83 14.40 7.67 1.90
CA VAL A 83 13.29 7.68 2.89
C VAL A 83 13.63 6.84 4.12
N ARG A 84 14.16 5.62 3.91
CA ARG A 84 14.51 4.71 5.02
C ARG A 84 15.63 5.25 5.90
N VAL A 85 16.63 5.91 5.32
CA VAL A 85 17.71 6.55 6.08
C VAL A 85 17.15 7.69 6.95
N HIS A 86 16.27 8.51 6.41
CA HIS A 86 15.62 9.60 7.16
C HIS A 86 14.75 9.10 8.31
N GLN A 87 13.95 8.05 8.09
CA GLN A 87 13.12 7.46 9.15
C GLN A 87 13.96 6.87 10.29
N LYS A 88 15.08 6.19 9.97
CA LYS A 88 16.01 5.69 11.01
C LYS A 88 16.62 6.82 11.84
N LYS A 89 16.98 7.94 11.21
CA LYS A 89 17.53 9.10 11.91
C LYS A 89 16.50 9.73 12.86
N GLN A 90 15.25 9.87 12.41
CA GLN A 90 14.16 10.40 13.25
C GLN A 90 13.84 9.48 14.44
N SER A 91 13.80 8.17 14.21
CA SER A 91 13.59 7.19 15.29
C SER A 91 14.72 7.24 16.34
N LYS A 92 15.96 7.51 15.92
CA LYS A 92 17.12 7.62 16.83
C LYS A 92 17.18 8.94 17.60
N CYS A 93 16.59 10.03 17.10
CA CYS A 93 16.55 11.32 17.79
C CYS A 93 15.24 11.59 18.55
N GLY A 94 14.30 10.64 18.59
CA GLY A 94 12.98 10.80 19.21
C GLY A 94 12.91 10.50 20.72
N SER A 95 14.02 10.13 21.37
CA SER A 95 14.07 9.97 22.84
C SER A 95 14.32 11.31 23.52
N GLY A 96 13.28 12.12 23.66
CA GLY A 96 13.37 13.34 24.46
C GLY A 96 12.35 14.41 24.09
N LYS A 97 11.18 14.33 24.71
CA LYS A 97 10.54 15.41 25.49
C LYS A 97 9.17 14.94 25.95
N ASP A 98 9.16 14.36 27.15
CA ASP A 98 8.09 14.65 28.09
C ASP A 98 8.08 16.16 28.29
N ILE A 99 6.96 16.82 27.98
CA ILE A 99 6.50 18.08 28.58
C ILE A 99 5.09 18.25 28.04
N LEU A 100 4.11 18.02 28.91
CA LEU A 100 3.00 18.91 29.22
C LEU A 100 2.17 18.22 30.33
N SER A 101 2.65 18.39 31.56
CA SER A 101 1.83 18.33 32.77
C SER A 101 2.17 19.60 33.54
N GLY A 102 1.19 20.50 33.68
CA GLY A 102 1.33 21.85 34.22
C GLY A 102 0.14 22.69 33.83
#